data_AF-A0A195FAP2-F1
#
_entry.id   AF-A0A195FAP2-F1
#
_cell.length_a   1.000
_cell.length_b   1.000
_cell.length_c   1.000
_cell.angle_alpha   90.00
_cell.angle_beta   90.00
_cell.angle_gamma   90.00
#
_symmetry.space_group_name_H-M   'P 1'
#
loop_
_entity.id
_entity.type
_entity.pdbx_description
1 polymer ?
#
loop_
_entity_poly.entity_id
_entity_poly.type
_entity_poly.pdbx_seq_one_letter_code
_entity_poly.pdbx_strand_id
1 'polypeptide(L)'
;SAGDWLVMIRGAYRNLSDIMHKMITLVEKDYGTMQVTQLQKAALQERCILVDKLDKPVGEATKQVCHEINTEGCVPLHRAFSVFLFNSKKELLLQKRSSAKITFPNCYTNTCCSHPLAEIPNEIEEEDAIGVRRAAIRRLGYELGIPSDEIKPSDLFYLTRICYQAPSNNRWGEHEIDYILFLQRDDLTINPNPDEVSEIQWVSRSEIENFMKTIPLMTPWFRMIYNFKLLHWWDNLHALAEMQDHQNIILLTD
;
A
#
# COMPACT_ATOMS: atom_id res chain seq x y z
N SER A 1 -41.79 13.89 -28.65
CA SER A 1 -41.62 12.46 -28.99
C SER A 1 -40.60 11.87 -28.02
N ALA A 2 -40.51 10.55 -27.86
CA ALA A 2 -39.52 9.93 -26.96
C ALA A 2 -38.05 10.18 -27.36
N GLY A 3 -37.80 10.80 -28.52
CA GLY A 3 -36.46 11.14 -29.02
C GLY A 3 -35.80 12.32 -28.30
N ASP A 4 -36.57 13.31 -27.83
CA ASP A 4 -36.00 14.56 -27.31
C ASP A 4 -35.36 14.40 -25.91
N TRP A 5 -35.92 13.51 -25.07
CA TRP A 5 -35.38 13.17 -23.76
C TRP A 5 -34.07 12.37 -23.84
N LEU A 6 -33.95 11.46 -24.81
CA LEU A 6 -32.74 10.67 -25.06
C LEU A 6 -31.58 11.54 -25.54
N VAL A 7 -31.86 12.60 -26.31
CA VAL A 7 -30.84 13.56 -26.77
C VAL A 7 -30.34 14.43 -25.61
N MET A 8 -31.24 14.90 -24.74
CA MET A 8 -30.90 15.69 -23.55
C MET A 8 -30.05 14.89 -22.56
N ILE A 9 -30.39 13.62 -22.30
CA ILE A 9 -29.61 12.73 -21.43
C ILE A 9 -28.23 12.46 -22.03
N ARG A 10 -28.13 12.15 -23.34
CA ARG A 10 -26.84 11.96 -24.02
C ARG A 10 -25.96 13.21 -24.00
N GLY A 11 -26.57 14.39 -24.11
CA GLY A 11 -25.87 15.68 -24.00
C GLY A 11 -25.30 15.91 -22.61
N ALA A 12 -26.07 15.63 -21.55
CA ALA A 12 -25.62 15.74 -20.17
C ALA A 12 -24.49 14.74 -19.84
N TYR A 13 -24.59 13.49 -20.31
CA TYR A 13 -23.55 12.48 -20.13
C TYR A 13 -22.24 12.82 -20.85
N ARG A 14 -22.30 13.34 -22.08
CA ARG A 14 -21.11 13.83 -22.80
C ARG A 14 -20.44 14.99 -22.07
N ASN A 15 -21.23 15.94 -21.57
CA ASN A 15 -20.71 17.10 -20.86
C ASN A 15 -20.05 16.71 -19.52
N LEU A 16 -20.62 15.74 -18.79
CA LEU A 16 -20.01 15.16 -17.59
C LEU A 16 -18.72 14.39 -17.91
N SER A 17 -18.70 13.62 -19.00
CA SER A 17 -17.51 12.91 -19.48
C SER A 17 -16.40 13.88 -19.87
N ASP A 18 -16.73 14.99 -20.52
CA ASP A 18 -15.78 16.03 -20.93
C ASP A 18 -15.24 16.82 -19.73
N ILE A 19 -16.07 17.09 -18.71
CA ILE A 19 -15.64 17.70 -17.45
C ILE A 19 -14.71 16.74 -16.70
N MET A 20 -15.04 15.45 -16.66
CA MET A 20 -14.23 14.42 -16.00
C MET A 20 -12.91 14.20 -16.72
N HIS A 21 -12.90 14.15 -18.07
CA HIS A 21 -11.66 14.13 -18.85
C HIS A 21 -10.85 15.40 -18.64
N LYS A 22 -11.45 16.59 -18.64
CA LYS A 22 -10.72 17.84 -18.36
C LYS A 22 -10.15 17.86 -16.94
N MET A 23 -10.88 17.36 -15.95
CA MET A 23 -10.35 17.19 -14.59
C MET A 23 -9.20 16.19 -14.55
N ILE A 24 -9.32 15.03 -15.19
CA ILE A 24 -8.23 14.05 -15.29
C ILE A 24 -7.02 14.67 -15.98
N THR A 25 -7.20 15.38 -17.08
CA THR A 25 -6.11 16.03 -17.83
C THR A 25 -5.49 17.19 -17.06
N LEU A 26 -6.29 17.97 -16.30
CA LEU A 26 -5.79 19.03 -15.41
C LEU A 26 -4.99 18.44 -14.25
N VAL A 27 -5.49 17.36 -13.66
CA VAL A 27 -4.82 16.59 -12.63
C VAL A 27 -3.51 15.99 -13.17
N GLU A 28 -3.51 15.39 -14.36
CA GLU A 28 -2.31 14.88 -15.06
C GLU A 28 -1.30 15.99 -15.39
N LYS A 29 -1.77 17.19 -15.77
CA LYS A 29 -0.91 18.35 -16.03
C LYS A 29 -0.21 18.86 -14.76
N ASP A 30 -0.90 18.84 -13.62
CA ASP A 30 -0.31 19.26 -12.34
C ASP A 30 0.64 18.20 -11.75
N TYR A 31 0.38 16.91 -11.98
CA TYR A 31 1.28 15.83 -11.55
C TYR A 31 2.58 15.72 -12.39
N GLY A 32 2.59 16.26 -13.62
CA GLY A 32 3.71 16.14 -14.55
C GLY A 32 5.02 16.84 -14.14
N THR A 33 5.01 17.70 -13.12
CA THR A 33 6.20 18.46 -12.68
C THR A 33 6.27 18.68 -11.17
N MET A 34 5.81 17.73 -10.36
CA MET A 34 6.19 17.74 -8.94
C MET A 34 7.67 17.38 -8.82
N GLN A 35 8.48 18.27 -8.23
CA GLN A 35 9.87 17.96 -7.90
C GLN A 35 9.88 16.82 -6.88
N VAL A 36 10.15 15.60 -7.35
CA VAL A 36 10.44 14.46 -6.49
C VAL A 36 11.55 14.87 -5.54
N THR A 37 11.28 14.79 -4.23
CA THR A 37 12.24 15.23 -3.21
C THR A 37 13.54 14.44 -3.35
N GLN A 38 14.65 15.03 -2.90
CA GLN A 38 15.95 14.36 -2.97
C GLN A 38 15.93 13.01 -2.23
N LEU A 39 15.13 12.90 -1.16
CA LEU A 39 14.93 11.67 -0.39
C LEU A 39 14.20 10.60 -1.22
N GLN A 40 13.11 10.93 -1.91
CA GLN A 40 12.41 9.96 -2.76
C GLN A 40 13.26 9.50 -3.95
N LYS A 41 14.12 10.39 -4.50
CA LYS A 41 15.11 10.01 -5.53
C LYS A 41 16.18 9.06 -4.99
N ALA A 42 16.66 9.28 -3.77
CA ALA A 42 17.60 8.38 -3.13
C ALA A 42 16.96 7.00 -2.85
N ALA A 43 15.70 6.99 -2.39
CA ALA A 43 14.94 5.76 -2.14
C ALA A 43 14.75 4.91 -3.41
N LEU A 44 14.75 5.50 -4.61
CA LEU A 44 14.70 4.75 -5.86
C LEU A 44 15.92 3.86 -6.11
N GLN A 45 17.04 4.12 -5.43
CA GLN A 45 18.27 3.32 -5.56
C GLN A 45 18.32 2.13 -4.58
N GLU A 46 17.44 2.10 -3.57
CA GLU A 46 17.32 0.96 -2.65
C GLU A 46 17.04 -0.31 -3.46
N ARG A 47 17.68 -1.44 -3.09
CA ARG A 47 17.52 -2.71 -3.82
C ARG A 47 16.42 -3.57 -3.21
N CYS A 48 15.36 -3.79 -3.97
CA CYS A 48 14.27 -4.71 -3.64
C CYS A 48 14.64 -6.16 -3.99
N ILE A 49 14.01 -7.11 -3.32
CA ILE A 49 14.17 -8.55 -3.58
C ILE A 49 13.20 -8.95 -4.71
N LEU A 50 13.73 -9.34 -5.87
CA LEU A 50 12.94 -9.93 -6.96
C LEU A 50 12.59 -11.37 -6.60
N VAL A 51 11.35 -11.77 -6.86
CA VAL A 51 10.85 -13.10 -6.53
C VAL A 51 10.11 -13.75 -7.70
N ASP A 52 10.05 -15.08 -7.71
CA ASP A 52 9.13 -15.81 -8.56
C ASP A 52 7.72 -15.88 -7.95
N LYS A 53 6.79 -16.54 -8.65
CA LYS A 53 5.39 -16.70 -8.23
C LYS A 53 5.20 -17.55 -6.96
N LEU A 54 6.24 -18.25 -6.52
CA LEU A 54 6.26 -19.05 -5.29
C LEU A 54 7.00 -18.32 -4.16
N ASP A 55 7.25 -17.02 -4.34
CA ASP A 55 7.99 -16.18 -3.41
C ASP A 55 9.42 -16.68 -3.17
N LYS A 56 10.07 -17.23 -4.19
CA LYS A 56 11.49 -17.57 -4.12
C LYS A 56 12.34 -16.43 -4.65
N PRO A 57 13.37 -15.96 -3.90
CA PRO A 57 14.29 -14.95 -4.40
C PRO A 57 14.95 -15.40 -5.71
N VAL A 58 14.84 -14.58 -6.75
CA VAL A 58 15.46 -14.80 -8.07
C VAL A 58 16.49 -13.74 -8.44
N GLY A 59 16.61 -12.69 -7.64
CA GLY A 59 17.59 -11.62 -7.82
C GLY A 59 17.25 -10.39 -7.00
N GLU A 60 17.90 -9.28 -7.35
CA GLU A 60 17.64 -7.96 -6.78
C GLU A 60 17.61 -6.92 -7.90
N ALA A 61 16.82 -5.87 -7.71
CA ALA A 61 16.80 -4.72 -8.61
C ALA A 61 16.52 -3.46 -7.81
N THR A 62 16.89 -2.30 -8.37
CA THR A 62 16.57 -1.03 -7.73
C THR A 62 15.06 -0.85 -7.65
N LYS A 63 14.60 -0.14 -6.62
CA LYS A 63 13.19 0.20 -6.43
C LYS A 63 12.60 0.85 -7.68
N GLN A 64 13.37 1.70 -8.37
CA GLN A 64 12.96 2.23 -9.67
C GLN A 64 12.59 1.12 -10.66
N VAL A 65 13.48 0.15 -10.89
CA VAL A 65 13.23 -0.94 -11.84
C VAL A 65 12.04 -1.79 -11.40
N CYS A 66 11.88 -2.03 -10.09
CA CYS A 66 10.78 -2.81 -9.55
C CYS A 66 9.40 -2.13 -9.67
N HIS A 67 9.32 -0.83 -9.97
CA HIS A 67 8.06 -0.10 -10.05
C HIS A 67 7.83 0.58 -11.40
N GLU A 68 8.85 0.66 -12.27
CA GLU A 68 8.73 1.22 -13.61
C GLU A 68 8.10 0.19 -14.56
N ILE A 69 7.02 0.59 -15.23
CA ILE A 69 6.35 -0.22 -16.24
C ILE A 69 7.31 -0.35 -17.43
N ASN A 70 7.72 -1.59 -17.72
CA ASN A 70 8.65 -1.87 -18.80
C ASN A 70 7.99 -1.70 -20.19
N THR A 71 8.77 -1.86 -21.26
CA THR A 71 8.29 -1.72 -22.65
C THR A 71 7.19 -2.71 -23.04
N GLU A 72 7.02 -3.79 -22.27
CA GLU A 72 5.98 -4.81 -22.46
C GLU A 72 4.73 -4.52 -21.62
N GLY A 73 4.72 -3.43 -20.84
CA GLY A 73 3.61 -3.07 -19.97
C GLY A 73 3.62 -3.80 -18.62
N CYS A 74 4.72 -4.45 -18.24
CA CYS A 74 4.84 -5.24 -17.02
C CYS A 74 5.73 -4.57 -15.97
N VAL A 75 5.44 -4.84 -14.70
CA VAL A 75 6.27 -4.47 -13.55
C VAL A 75 6.93 -5.73 -12.99
N PRO A 76 8.24 -5.75 -12.69
CA PRO A 76 8.90 -6.92 -12.12
C PRO A 76 8.31 -7.34 -10.76
N LEU A 77 8.07 -8.64 -10.58
CA LEU A 77 7.56 -9.18 -9.32
C LEU A 77 8.62 -9.08 -8.22
N HIS A 78 8.26 -8.45 -7.11
CA HIS A 78 9.16 -8.27 -5.98
C HIS A 78 8.45 -8.48 -4.64
N ARG A 79 9.23 -8.73 -3.58
CA ARG A 79 8.69 -8.95 -2.23
C ARG A 79 8.36 -7.63 -1.54
N ALA A 80 7.22 -7.58 -0.87
CA ALA A 80 6.73 -6.42 -0.14
C ALA A 80 6.10 -6.82 1.20
N PHE A 81 5.69 -5.83 1.99
CA PHE A 81 4.86 -6.02 3.17
C PHE A 81 3.86 -4.89 3.38
N SER A 82 2.76 -5.23 4.04
CA SER A 82 1.69 -4.34 4.48
C SER A 82 1.41 -4.54 5.96
N VAL A 83 1.63 -3.49 6.75
CA VAL A 83 1.33 -3.46 8.19
C VAL A 83 -0.08 -2.93 8.42
N PHE A 84 -0.80 -3.60 9.32
CA PHE A 84 -2.07 -3.17 9.88
C PHE A 84 -1.92 -3.04 11.41
N LEU A 85 -1.75 -1.80 11.87
CA LEU A 85 -1.63 -1.46 13.28
C LEU A 85 -3.01 -1.13 13.87
N PHE A 86 -3.36 -1.84 14.93
CA PHE A 86 -4.55 -1.62 15.73
C PHE A 86 -4.20 -1.14 17.13
N ASN A 87 -4.97 -0.22 17.67
CA ASN A 87 -4.92 0.13 19.10
C ASN A 87 -5.87 -0.76 19.93
N SER A 88 -5.90 -0.60 21.26
CA SER A 88 -6.77 -1.31 22.22
C SER A 88 -8.25 -1.13 21.93
N LYS A 89 -8.62 0.00 21.33
CA LYS A 89 -10.00 0.26 20.88
C LYS A 89 -10.33 -0.48 19.60
N LYS A 90 -9.39 -1.26 19.06
CA LYS A 90 -9.46 -1.94 17.78
C LYS A 90 -9.73 -0.96 16.63
N GLU A 91 -9.19 0.25 16.72
CA GLU A 91 -9.16 1.18 15.60
C GLU A 91 -7.93 0.89 14.75
N LEU A 92 -8.05 0.93 13.42
CA LEU A 92 -6.94 0.75 12.49
C LEU A 92 -6.28 2.10 12.22
N LEU A 93 -4.96 2.19 12.33
CA LEU A 93 -4.21 3.35 11.88
C LEU A 93 -4.08 3.34 10.36
N LEU A 94 -4.73 4.29 9.70
CA LEU A 94 -4.56 4.56 8.28
C LEU A 94 -3.62 5.75 8.09
N GLN A 95 -2.90 5.75 6.98
CA GLN A 95 -2.11 6.88 6.55
C GLN A 95 -2.59 7.43 5.20
N LYS A 96 -2.40 8.72 5.00
CA LYS A 96 -2.43 9.34 3.68
C LYS A 96 -1.00 9.55 3.20
N ARG A 97 -0.68 8.92 2.08
CA ARG A 97 0.62 9.05 1.41
C ARG A 97 0.88 10.51 1.06
N SER A 98 2.10 10.98 1.32
CA SER A 98 2.48 12.36 0.95
C SER A 98 2.34 12.58 -0.56
N SER A 99 2.24 13.85 -0.95
CA SER A 99 2.25 14.23 -2.36
C SER A 99 3.61 14.00 -3.04
N ALA A 100 4.68 13.80 -2.26
CA ALA A 100 6.02 13.54 -2.76
C ALA A 100 6.25 12.08 -3.19
N LYS A 101 5.37 11.14 -2.82
CA LYS A 101 5.48 9.73 -3.21
C LYS A 101 5.41 9.57 -4.73
N ILE A 102 6.29 8.71 -5.25
CA ILE A 102 6.34 8.42 -6.69
C ILE A 102 5.13 7.60 -7.14
N THR A 103 4.79 6.56 -6.37
CA THR A 103 3.59 5.74 -6.59
C THR A 103 2.46 6.18 -5.64
N PHE A 104 1.27 6.34 -6.20
CA PHE A 104 0.02 6.68 -5.49
C PHE A 104 0.16 7.86 -4.50
N PRO A 105 0.64 9.03 -4.92
CA PRO A 105 0.67 10.22 -4.05
C PRO A 105 -0.75 10.59 -3.62
N ASN A 106 -0.88 11.13 -2.41
CA ASN A 106 -2.17 11.58 -1.81
C ASN A 106 -3.22 10.49 -1.56
N CYS A 107 -2.94 9.22 -1.86
CA CYS A 107 -3.85 8.12 -1.59
C CYS A 107 -3.82 7.70 -0.12
N TYR A 108 -5.00 7.40 0.42
CA TYR A 108 -5.12 6.71 1.70
C TYR A 108 -4.81 5.22 1.57
N THR A 109 -4.20 4.66 2.61
CA THR A 109 -3.78 3.26 2.68
C THR A 109 -3.68 2.76 4.14
N ASN A 110 -3.37 1.47 4.32
CA ASN A 110 -3.09 0.89 5.64
C ASN A 110 -1.81 1.49 6.27
N THR A 111 -1.51 1.08 7.49
CA THR A 111 -0.54 1.74 8.38
C THR A 111 0.82 2.01 7.76
N CYS A 112 1.45 1.02 7.13
CA CYS A 112 2.76 1.17 6.49
C CYS A 112 2.94 0.07 5.43
N CYS A 113 3.39 0.45 4.23
CA CYS A 113 3.62 -0.48 3.12
C CYS A 113 4.99 -0.19 2.50
N SER A 114 5.84 -1.21 2.39
CA SER A 114 7.17 -1.06 1.80
C SER A 114 7.81 -2.43 1.52
N HIS A 115 9.14 -2.48 1.46
CA HIS A 115 9.91 -3.59 0.93
C HIS A 115 11.01 -4.01 1.93
N PRO A 116 11.23 -5.32 2.14
CA PRO A 116 12.52 -5.78 2.62
C PRO A 116 13.61 -5.47 1.58
N LEU A 117 14.77 -5.02 2.04
CA LEU A 117 15.86 -4.61 1.16
C LEU A 117 16.93 -5.69 1.04
N ALA A 118 17.33 -5.99 -0.19
CA ALA A 118 18.37 -6.97 -0.50
C ALA A 118 19.76 -6.56 0.01
N GLU A 119 20.00 -5.26 0.16
CA GLU A 119 21.24 -4.69 0.71
C GLU A 119 21.32 -4.69 2.24
N ILE A 120 20.25 -5.03 2.95
CA ILE A 120 20.24 -5.16 4.42
C ILE A 120 20.25 -6.67 4.76
N PRO A 121 21.40 -7.25 5.19
CA PRO A 121 21.54 -8.70 5.35
C PRO A 121 20.50 -9.33 6.29
N ASN A 122 20.05 -8.61 7.31
CA ASN A 122 19.07 -9.14 8.26
C ASN A 122 17.63 -9.12 7.71
N GLU A 123 17.37 -8.44 6.59
CA GLU A 123 16.05 -8.35 5.94
C GLU A 123 15.82 -9.41 4.86
N ILE A 124 16.87 -10.12 4.43
CA ILE A 124 16.78 -11.24 3.49
C ILE A 124 16.55 -12.60 4.19
N GLU A 125 16.57 -12.64 5.52
CA GLU A 125 16.29 -13.85 6.30
C GLU A 125 14.81 -14.26 6.17
N GLU A 126 14.56 -15.44 5.60
CA GLU A 126 13.20 -15.92 5.29
C GLU A 126 12.54 -16.72 6.43
N GLU A 127 13.33 -17.26 7.37
CA GLU A 127 12.83 -18.07 8.47
C GLU A 127 11.82 -17.28 9.32
N ASP A 128 10.61 -17.82 9.51
CA ASP A 128 9.51 -17.17 10.22
C ASP A 128 9.25 -15.72 9.75
N ALA A 129 9.49 -15.43 8.47
CA ALA A 129 9.39 -14.09 7.88
C ALA A 129 10.14 -12.99 8.67
N ILE A 130 11.23 -13.36 9.36
CA ILE A 130 11.93 -12.44 10.27
C ILE A 130 12.50 -11.23 9.55
N GLY A 131 13.02 -11.39 8.33
CA GLY A 131 13.56 -10.30 7.53
C GLY A 131 12.51 -9.27 7.15
N VAL A 132 11.32 -9.73 6.76
CA VAL A 132 10.18 -8.86 6.45
C VAL A 132 9.69 -8.11 7.69
N ARG A 133 9.62 -8.77 8.86
CA ARG A 133 9.22 -8.11 10.12
C ARG A 133 10.23 -7.04 10.56
N ARG A 134 11.53 -7.26 10.33
CA ARG A 134 12.58 -6.25 10.56
C ARG A 134 12.44 -5.06 9.62
N ALA A 135 12.17 -5.32 8.33
CA ALA A 135 11.91 -4.26 7.35
C ALA A 135 10.69 -3.42 7.72
N ALA A 136 9.63 -4.05 8.22
CA ALA A 136 8.45 -3.37 8.73
C ALA A 136 8.77 -2.43 9.91
N ILE A 137 9.57 -2.86 10.88
CA ILE A 137 9.99 -1.99 12.00
C ILE A 137 10.81 -0.81 11.51
N ARG A 138 11.77 -1.04 10.60
CA ARG A 138 12.56 0.05 9.98
C ARG A 138 11.66 1.08 9.32
N ARG A 139 10.65 0.64 8.57
CA ARG A 139 9.76 1.55 7.83
C ARG A 139 8.69 2.21 8.70
N LEU A 140 8.19 1.53 9.73
CA LEU A 140 7.37 2.16 10.76
C LEU A 140 8.14 3.30 11.46
N GLY A 141 9.42 3.08 11.76
CA GLY A 141 10.28 4.14 12.29
C GLY A 141 10.54 5.28 11.30
N TYR A 142 10.78 4.97 10.03
CA TYR A 142 11.06 5.99 9.01
C TYR A 142 9.82 6.80 8.58
N GLU A 143 8.68 6.16 8.40
CA GLU A 143 7.44 6.79 7.90
C GLU A 143 6.61 7.41 9.02
N LEU A 144 6.48 6.73 10.16
CA LEU A 144 5.62 7.14 11.26
C LEU A 144 6.38 7.64 12.49
N GLY A 145 7.72 7.63 12.44
CA GLY A 145 8.55 8.11 13.54
C GLY A 145 8.53 7.21 14.79
N ILE A 146 8.07 5.96 14.65
CA ILE A 146 7.97 5.03 15.78
C ILE A 146 9.37 4.55 16.19
N PRO A 147 9.83 4.80 17.43
CA PRO A 147 11.13 4.35 17.89
C PRO A 147 11.29 2.82 17.78
N SER A 148 12.46 2.37 17.31
CA SER A 148 12.72 0.95 17.04
C SER A 148 12.75 0.07 18.30
N ASP A 149 12.88 0.66 19.49
CA ASP A 149 12.84 -0.01 20.78
C ASP A 149 11.42 -0.20 21.33
N GLU A 150 10.41 0.47 20.75
CA GLU A 150 9.00 0.29 21.11
C GLU A 150 8.37 -0.96 20.46
N ILE A 151 8.95 -1.47 19.37
CA ILE A 151 8.42 -2.63 18.61
C ILE A 151 9.52 -3.67 18.44
N LYS A 152 9.21 -4.93 18.76
CA LYS A 152 10.06 -6.08 18.45
C LYS A 152 9.51 -6.85 17.23
N PRO A 153 10.34 -7.57 16.46
CA PRO A 153 9.83 -8.39 15.36
C PRO A 153 8.77 -9.41 15.80
N SER A 154 8.84 -9.92 17.04
CA SER A 154 7.84 -10.81 17.63
C SER A 154 6.46 -10.17 17.83
N ASP A 155 6.38 -8.84 17.88
CA ASP A 155 5.12 -8.11 18.07
C ASP A 155 4.33 -8.01 16.75
N LEU A 156 5.00 -8.21 15.61
CA LEU A 156 4.39 -8.25 14.27
C LEU A 156 3.93 -9.68 13.95
N PHE A 157 2.62 -9.88 13.92
CA PHE A 157 2.01 -11.15 13.56
C PHE A 157 1.94 -11.30 12.03
N TYR A 158 2.69 -12.25 11.48
CA TYR A 158 2.65 -12.58 10.06
C TYR A 158 1.44 -13.49 9.75
N LEU A 159 0.45 -12.94 9.03
CA LEU A 159 -0.81 -13.62 8.76
C LEU A 159 -0.76 -14.47 7.48
N THR A 160 -0.47 -13.85 6.33
CA THR A 160 -0.55 -14.49 5.01
C THR A 160 0.23 -13.69 3.97
N ARG A 161 0.34 -14.23 2.74
CA ARG A 161 0.84 -13.50 1.57
C ARG A 161 -0.25 -13.26 0.53
N ILE A 162 -0.19 -12.10 -0.11
CA ILE A 162 -1.08 -11.72 -1.20
C ILE A 162 -0.23 -11.37 -2.43
N CYS A 163 -0.58 -11.90 -3.59
CA CYS A 163 -0.02 -11.45 -4.86
C CYS A 163 -1.01 -10.49 -5.52
N TYR A 164 -0.56 -9.30 -5.90
CA TYR A 164 -1.38 -8.35 -6.64
C TYR A 164 -0.53 -7.55 -7.64
N GLN A 165 -1.20 -6.89 -8.58
CA GLN A 165 -0.58 -5.92 -9.49
C GLN A 165 -1.51 -4.72 -9.66
N ALA A 166 -0.95 -3.51 -9.72
CA ALA A 166 -1.74 -2.31 -9.92
C ALA A 166 -0.93 -1.18 -10.58
N PRO A 167 -1.41 -0.56 -11.67
CA PRO A 167 -0.77 0.63 -12.24
C PRO A 167 -1.04 1.85 -11.35
N SER A 168 0.00 2.65 -11.09
CA SER A 168 -0.14 3.97 -10.48
C SER A 168 -0.42 5.05 -11.52
N ASN A 169 0.23 4.97 -12.68
CA ASN A 169 0.03 5.82 -13.85
C ASN A 169 0.65 5.13 -15.08
N ASN A 170 0.85 5.85 -16.19
CA ASN A 170 1.41 5.30 -17.42
C ASN A 170 2.88 4.86 -17.32
N ARG A 171 3.59 5.24 -16.24
CA ARG A 171 5.01 4.94 -16.04
C ARG A 171 5.27 4.03 -14.85
N TRP A 172 4.48 4.15 -13.79
CA TRP A 172 4.73 3.48 -12.52
C TRP A 172 3.60 2.54 -12.12
N GLY A 173 3.92 1.46 -11.43
CA GLY A 173 2.96 0.52 -10.85
C GLY A 173 3.59 -0.37 -9.80
N GLU A 174 2.79 -1.30 -9.28
CA GLU A 174 3.16 -2.29 -8.28
C GLU A 174 2.90 -3.68 -8.86
N HIS A 175 3.76 -4.64 -8.51
CA HIS A 175 3.55 -6.07 -8.75
C HIS A 175 4.30 -6.83 -7.66
N GLU A 176 3.56 -7.27 -6.65
CA GLU A 176 4.16 -7.63 -5.37
C GLU A 176 3.62 -8.96 -4.84
N ILE A 177 4.49 -9.73 -4.17
CA ILE A 177 4.08 -10.68 -3.14
C ILE A 177 4.18 -9.95 -1.80
N ASP A 178 3.01 -9.55 -1.31
CA ASP A 178 2.83 -8.71 -0.14
C ASP A 178 2.57 -9.53 1.13
N TYR A 179 3.45 -9.40 2.10
CA TYR A 179 3.33 -10.01 3.43
C TYR A 179 2.40 -9.20 4.31
N ILE A 180 1.31 -9.83 4.75
CA ILE A 180 0.30 -9.19 5.59
C ILE A 180 0.69 -9.32 7.06
N LEU A 181 1.04 -8.19 7.69
CA LEU A 181 1.51 -8.10 9.06
C LEU A 181 0.50 -7.35 9.93
N PHE A 182 0.18 -7.91 11.10
CA PHE A 182 -0.67 -7.27 12.10
C PHE A 182 0.15 -6.84 13.31
N LEU A 183 -0.13 -5.65 13.83
CA LEU A 183 0.42 -5.14 15.08
C LEU A 183 -0.73 -4.66 15.96
N GLN A 184 -0.74 -5.01 17.25
CA GLN A 184 -1.72 -4.52 18.23
C GLN A 184 -0.99 -3.81 19.35
N ARG A 185 -1.11 -2.47 19.44
CA ARG A 185 -0.35 -1.62 20.38
C ARG A 185 -1.00 -0.25 20.58
N ASP A 186 -1.03 0.26 21.81
CA ASP A 186 -1.61 1.57 22.16
C ASP A 186 -0.58 2.66 22.44
N ASP A 187 0.52 2.30 23.06
CA ASP A 187 1.50 3.25 23.58
C ASP A 187 2.67 3.41 22.61
N LEU A 188 2.37 3.75 21.35
CA LEU A 188 3.39 4.05 20.35
C LEU A 188 3.58 5.55 20.20
N THR A 189 4.84 5.98 20.26
CA THR A 189 5.22 7.34 19.86
C THR A 189 5.08 7.44 18.35
N ILE A 190 4.18 8.29 17.86
CA ILE A 190 3.97 8.51 16.42
C ILE A 190 4.28 9.96 16.08
N ASN A 191 5.28 10.15 15.23
CA ASN A 191 5.71 11.43 14.68
C ASN A 191 6.00 11.28 13.18
N PRO A 192 4.96 11.38 12.32
CA PRO A 192 5.09 11.02 10.91
C PRO A 192 6.09 11.90 10.16
N ASN A 193 6.85 11.28 9.25
CA ASN A 193 7.71 11.99 8.32
C ASN A 193 6.86 12.63 7.21
N PRO A 194 6.81 13.98 7.09
CA PRO A 194 5.94 14.66 6.13
C PRO A 194 6.29 14.37 4.66
N ASP A 195 7.52 13.93 4.38
CA ASP A 195 7.92 13.50 3.03
C ASP A 195 7.34 12.13 2.64
N GLU A 196 6.83 11.36 3.61
CA GLU A 196 6.24 10.03 3.38
C GLU A 196 4.74 10.02 3.66
N VAL A 197 4.30 10.72 4.70
CA VAL A 197 2.94 10.68 5.25
C VAL A 197 2.43 12.09 5.48
N SER A 198 1.36 12.47 4.80
CA SER A 198 0.75 13.79 4.99
C SER A 198 -0.30 13.84 6.10
N GLU A 199 -0.89 12.70 6.43
CA GLU A 199 -1.99 12.60 7.39
C GLU A 199 -2.05 11.17 7.96
N ILE A 200 -2.46 11.05 9.21
CA ILE A 200 -2.78 9.77 9.84
C ILE A 200 -4.17 9.84 10.48
N GLN A 201 -4.88 8.73 10.49
CA GLN A 201 -6.20 8.65 11.10
C GLN A 201 -6.42 7.27 11.72
N TRP A 202 -6.80 7.25 13.00
CA TRP A 202 -7.40 6.07 13.60
C TRP A 202 -8.84 5.95 13.15
N VAL A 203 -9.19 4.81 12.53
CA VAL A 203 -10.53 4.54 12.02
C VAL A 203 -11.10 3.35 12.75
N SER A 204 -12.27 3.51 13.36
CA SER A 204 -12.93 2.42 14.05
C SER A 204 -13.59 1.43 13.08
N ARG A 205 -13.88 0.23 13.58
CA ARG A 205 -14.61 -0.79 12.84
C ARG A 205 -15.98 -0.33 12.33
N SER A 206 -16.63 0.60 13.03
CA SER A 206 -17.92 1.20 12.64
C SER A 206 -17.79 2.30 11.59
N GLU A 207 -16.64 2.97 11.51
CA GLU A 207 -16.42 4.10 10.59
C GLU A 207 -15.85 3.65 9.24
N ILE A 208 -15.15 2.50 9.20
CA ILE A 208 -14.42 2.07 8.01
C ILE A 208 -15.30 1.98 6.75
N GLU A 209 -16.54 1.51 6.84
CA GLU A 209 -17.42 1.45 5.67
C GLU A 209 -17.75 2.84 5.11
N ASN A 210 -17.97 3.82 5.99
CA ASN A 210 -18.20 5.20 5.57
C ASN A 210 -16.90 5.83 5.03
N PHE A 211 -15.77 5.52 5.66
CA PHE A 211 -14.45 5.96 5.21
C PHE A 211 -14.18 5.47 3.77
N MET A 212 -14.38 4.18 3.50
CA MET A 212 -14.19 3.59 2.17
C MET A 212 -15.14 4.19 1.10
N LYS A 213 -16.32 4.68 1.49
CA LYS A 213 -17.29 5.31 0.59
C LYS A 213 -16.99 6.78 0.30
N THR A 214 -16.43 7.49 1.28
CA THR A 214 -16.28 8.96 1.23
C THR A 214 -14.89 9.42 0.81
N ILE A 215 -13.87 8.59 1.02
CA ILE A 215 -12.49 8.91 0.63
C ILE A 215 -12.31 8.64 -0.87
N PRO A 216 -12.00 9.68 -1.68
CA PRO A 216 -11.98 9.55 -3.14
C PRO A 216 -10.74 8.82 -3.67
N LEU A 217 -9.60 8.93 -2.97
CA LEU A 217 -8.32 8.38 -3.41
C LEU A 217 -7.79 7.36 -2.40
N MET A 218 -7.69 6.12 -2.86
CA MET A 218 -7.26 4.99 -2.06
C MET A 218 -6.34 4.11 -2.87
N THR A 219 -5.35 3.54 -2.20
CA THR A 219 -4.42 2.63 -2.85
C THR A 219 -5.11 1.33 -3.26
N PRO A 220 -4.83 0.77 -4.45
CA PRO A 220 -5.47 -0.44 -4.94
C PRO A 220 -5.37 -1.62 -3.98
N TRP A 221 -4.18 -1.90 -3.43
CA TRP A 221 -3.99 -3.03 -2.50
C TRP A 221 -4.86 -2.92 -1.25
N PHE A 222 -4.98 -1.73 -0.66
CA PHE A 222 -5.83 -1.54 0.52
C PHE A 222 -7.30 -1.83 0.19
N ARG A 223 -7.78 -1.41 -0.98
CA ARG A 223 -9.14 -1.73 -1.47
C ARG A 223 -9.33 -3.23 -1.71
N MET A 224 -8.35 -3.88 -2.35
CA MET A 224 -8.37 -5.33 -2.59
C MET A 224 -8.40 -6.11 -1.28
N ILE A 225 -7.55 -5.76 -0.32
CA ILE A 225 -7.48 -6.39 1.01
C ILE A 225 -8.77 -6.15 1.80
N TYR A 226 -9.31 -4.92 1.72
CA TYR A 226 -10.60 -4.57 2.31
C TYR A 226 -11.73 -5.46 1.78
N ASN A 227 -11.85 -5.58 0.45
CA ASN A 227 -12.87 -6.37 -0.20
C ASN A 227 -12.69 -7.87 0.01
N PHE A 228 -11.45 -8.33 0.17
CA PHE A 228 -11.14 -9.74 0.39
C PHE A 228 -11.53 -10.19 1.79
N LYS A 229 -10.80 -9.74 2.82
CA LYS A 229 -10.95 -10.28 4.20
C LYS A 229 -10.61 -9.31 5.33
N LEU A 230 -10.26 -8.05 5.08
CA LEU A 230 -9.85 -7.13 6.15
C LEU A 230 -10.87 -7.07 7.29
N LEU A 231 -12.17 -6.91 6.96
CA LEU A 231 -13.22 -6.83 7.98
C LEU A 231 -13.33 -8.11 8.80
N HIS A 232 -13.17 -9.27 8.16
CA HIS A 232 -13.18 -10.56 8.86
C HIS A 232 -11.98 -10.70 9.81
N TRP A 233 -10.78 -10.31 9.38
CA TRP A 233 -9.60 -10.31 10.23
C TRP A 233 -9.72 -9.33 11.40
N TRP A 234 -10.27 -8.15 11.14
CA TRP A 234 -10.52 -7.11 12.13
C TRP A 234 -11.53 -7.59 13.20
N ASP A 235 -12.60 -8.26 12.79
CA ASP A 235 -13.58 -8.82 13.73
C ASP A 235 -12.98 -9.96 14.60
N ASN A 236 -11.85 -10.53 14.17
CA ASN A 236 -11.19 -11.68 14.78
C ASN A 236 -9.72 -11.41 15.17
N LEU A 237 -9.35 -10.17 15.55
CA LEU A 237 -7.98 -9.81 15.96
C LEU A 237 -7.40 -10.69 17.09
N HIS A 238 -8.26 -11.24 17.94
CA HIS A 238 -7.90 -12.13 19.04
C HIS A 238 -7.58 -13.57 18.60
N ALA A 239 -7.99 -13.95 17.38
CA ALA A 239 -7.88 -15.30 16.83
C ALA A 239 -7.14 -15.32 15.49
N LEU A 240 -6.25 -14.34 15.23
CA LEU A 240 -5.48 -14.26 13.98
C LEU A 240 -4.68 -15.54 13.68
N ALA A 241 -4.23 -16.26 14.71
CA ALA A 241 -3.54 -17.54 14.58
C ALA A 241 -4.38 -18.63 13.89
N GLU A 242 -5.70 -18.61 14.06
CA GLU A 242 -6.60 -19.58 13.42
C GLU A 242 -6.82 -19.29 11.93
N MET A 243 -6.47 -18.07 11.49
CA MET A 243 -6.63 -17.59 10.12
C MET A 243 -5.30 -17.49 9.37
N GLN A 244 -4.20 -17.93 10.00
CA GLN A 244 -2.85 -17.86 9.45
C GLN A 244 -2.69 -18.84 8.28
N ASP A 245 -2.12 -18.36 7.18
CA ASP A 245 -1.80 -19.17 6.02
C ASP A 245 -0.43 -18.79 5.45
N HIS A 246 0.58 -19.58 5.78
CA HIS A 246 1.93 -19.41 5.25
C HIS A 246 2.22 -20.28 4.04
N GLN A 247 1.31 -21.19 3.68
CA GLN A 247 1.53 -22.14 2.59
C GLN A 247 1.09 -21.56 1.25
N ASN A 248 -0.02 -20.84 1.24
CA ASN A 248 -0.58 -20.29 0.02
C ASN A 248 -0.20 -18.81 -0.20
N ILE A 249 -0.20 -18.41 -1.47
CA ILE A 249 -0.11 -17.01 -1.88
C ILE A 249 -1.43 -16.67 -2.54
N ILE A 250 -2.17 -15.74 -1.96
CA ILE A 250 -3.52 -15.39 -2.38
C ILE A 250 -3.44 -14.40 -3.54
N LEU A 251 -3.91 -14.77 -4.73
CA LEU A 251 -3.97 -13.84 -5.85
C LEU A 251 -5.18 -12.93 -5.71
N LEU A 252 -4.95 -11.61 -5.64
CA LEU A 252 -6.00 -10.61 -5.73
C LEU A 252 -5.92 -9.90 -7.09
N THR A 253 -7.09 -9.75 -7.71
CA THR A 253 -7.29 -9.01 -8.96
C THR A 253 -8.39 -7.99 -8.75
N ASP A 254 -8.21 -6.78 -9.27
CA ASP A 254 -9.21 -5.72 -9.24
C ASP A 254 -10.40 -6.02 -10.17
#